data_AF-A0A800FGN3-F1
#
_entry.id   AF-A0A800FGN3-F1
#
_cell.length_a   1.000
_cell.length_b   1.000
_cell.length_c   1.000
_cell.angle_alpha   90.00
_cell.angle_beta   90.00
_cell.angle_gamma   90.00
#
_symmetry.space_group_name_H-M   'P 1'
#
loop_
_entity.id
_entity.type
_entity.pdbx_description
1 polymer ?
#
loop_
_entity_poly.entity_id
_entity_poly.type
_entity_poly.pdbx_seq_one_letter_code
_entity_poly.pdbx_strand_id
1 'polypeptide(L)'
;MIIIRTLSVYFIITIHLLSAADNIYQEIRVFHADPSTLQSLNNLGIPLDHVRKNKDESLDVVVTMEEARALLEIGIPFDVRQHDLTEYFVTRSMPGIERDFPLGSMLGNYTLLEAIAQMDTLRNMYPDFISEKDSIGTSIEGRTIWAFKVSDYPSVDEDEPEVLYTGLTHAREPVGM
;
A
#
# COMPACT_ATOMS: atom_id res chain seq x y z
N MET A 1 58.79 15.99 25.20
CA MET A 1 57.52 16.75 25.09
C MET A 1 56.83 16.29 23.81
N ILE A 2 55.86 15.38 23.92
CA ILE A 2 55.21 14.72 22.76
C ILE A 2 53.97 15.54 22.39
N ILE A 3 53.95 16.09 21.18
CA ILE A 3 52.84 16.88 20.65
C ILE A 3 51.86 15.89 20.01
N ILE A 4 50.71 15.68 20.65
CA ILE A 4 49.60 14.90 20.08
C ILE A 4 48.79 15.83 19.17
N ARG A 5 48.78 15.56 17.87
CA ARG A 5 47.90 16.24 16.90
C ARG A 5 46.60 15.45 16.77
N THR A 6 45.50 16.03 17.22
CA THR A 6 44.15 15.49 16.99
C THR A 6 43.72 15.76 15.56
N LEU A 7 43.46 14.70 14.79
CA LEU A 7 42.91 14.78 13.44
C LEU A 7 41.38 14.68 13.55
N SER A 8 40.67 15.79 13.31
CA SER A 8 39.21 15.78 13.27
C SER A 8 38.73 15.20 11.94
N VAL A 9 38.09 14.03 11.99
CA VAL A 9 37.45 13.40 10.83
C VAL A 9 36.00 13.89 10.78
N TYR A 10 35.64 14.60 9.72
CA TYR A 10 34.26 15.01 9.46
C TYR A 10 33.56 13.94 8.62
N PHE A 11 32.51 13.34 9.16
CA PHE A 11 31.67 12.39 8.45
C PHE A 11 30.55 13.17 7.75
N ILE A 12 30.62 13.28 6.42
CA ILE A 12 29.54 13.88 5.62
C ILE A 12 28.50 12.79 5.39
N ILE A 13 27.34 12.91 6.04
CA ILE A 13 26.16 12.10 5.74
C ILE A 13 25.42 12.79 4.59
N THR A 14 25.56 12.26 3.39
CA THR A 14 24.67 12.60 2.27
C THR A 14 23.34 11.89 2.48
N ILE A 15 22.32 12.62 2.93
CA ILE A 15 20.94 12.14 2.92
C ILE A 15 20.43 12.29 1.49
N HIS A 16 20.34 11.17 0.76
CA HIS A 16 19.58 11.11 -0.47
C HIS A 16 18.10 11.07 -0.09
N LEU A 17 17.43 12.22 -0.11
CA LEU A 17 15.98 12.28 -0.19
C LEU A 17 15.60 11.65 -1.53
N LEU A 18 15.20 10.39 -1.52
CA LEU A 18 14.38 9.82 -2.58
C LEU A 18 13.09 10.63 -2.59
N SER A 19 13.02 11.68 -3.40
CA SER A 19 11.72 12.20 -3.79
C SER A 19 11.10 11.09 -4.63
N ALA A 20 10.07 10.42 -4.10
CA ALA A 20 9.06 9.91 -5.00
C ALA A 20 8.67 11.12 -5.85
N ALA A 21 8.87 11.05 -7.17
CA ALA A 21 8.23 12.04 -8.01
C ALA A 21 6.75 12.02 -7.62
N ASP A 22 6.19 13.17 -7.27
CA ASP A 22 4.76 13.30 -7.00
C ASP A 22 4.04 13.06 -8.33
N ASN A 23 3.95 11.79 -8.71
CA ASN A 23 3.29 11.36 -9.92
C ASN A 23 1.81 11.66 -9.71
N ILE A 24 1.30 12.59 -10.51
CA ILE A 24 -0.13 12.85 -10.55
C ILE A 24 -0.78 11.63 -11.21
N TYR A 25 -1.52 10.88 -10.39
CA TYR A 25 -2.42 9.83 -10.85
C TYR A 25 -3.80 10.42 -11.08
N GLN A 26 -4.34 10.17 -12.26
CA GLN A 26 -5.65 10.65 -12.68
C GLN A 26 -6.54 9.49 -13.10
N GLU A 27 -7.82 9.61 -12.81
CA GLU A 27 -8.84 8.75 -13.41
C GLU A 27 -9.29 9.37 -14.74
N ILE A 28 -9.15 8.61 -15.81
CA ILE A 28 -9.61 8.99 -17.15
C ILE A 28 -10.68 8.02 -17.64
N ARG A 29 -11.52 8.50 -18.55
CA ARG A 29 -12.52 7.70 -19.27
C ARG A 29 -12.11 7.51 -20.71
N VAL A 30 -11.82 6.28 -21.08
CA VAL A 30 -11.60 5.86 -22.48
C VAL A 30 -12.93 5.43 -23.07
N PHE A 31 -13.35 6.05 -24.17
CA PHE A 31 -14.71 5.88 -24.70
C PHE A 31 -14.95 4.55 -25.41
N HIS A 32 -13.93 3.99 -26.07
CA HIS A 32 -14.04 2.78 -26.89
C HIS A 32 -13.04 1.73 -26.39
N ALA A 33 -13.48 0.84 -25.51
CA ALA A 33 -12.64 -0.23 -24.96
C ALA A 33 -12.61 -1.48 -25.87
N ASP A 34 -12.32 -1.28 -27.16
CA ASP A 34 -12.17 -2.38 -28.12
C ASP A 34 -10.86 -3.17 -27.89
N PRO A 35 -10.72 -4.39 -28.46
CA PRO A 35 -9.52 -5.21 -28.25
C PRO A 35 -8.21 -4.51 -28.62
N SER A 36 -8.19 -3.65 -29.65
CA SER A 36 -7.01 -2.85 -30.00
C SER A 36 -6.64 -1.85 -28.92
N THR A 37 -7.63 -1.16 -28.35
CA THR A 37 -7.45 -0.18 -27.29
C THR A 37 -6.96 -0.86 -26.01
N LEU A 38 -7.55 -1.99 -25.63
CA LEU A 38 -7.09 -2.78 -24.48
C LEU A 38 -5.67 -3.29 -24.66
N GLN A 39 -5.30 -3.72 -25.87
CA GLN A 39 -3.93 -4.12 -26.18
C GLN A 39 -2.96 -2.94 -26.07
N SER A 40 -3.35 -1.76 -26.55
CA SER A 40 -2.56 -0.53 -26.42
C SER A 40 -2.36 -0.12 -24.96
N LEU A 41 -3.41 -0.16 -24.13
CA LEU A 41 -3.32 0.10 -22.69
C LEU A 41 -2.32 -0.86 -22.02
N ASN A 42 -2.45 -2.17 -22.30
CA ASN A 42 -1.54 -3.17 -21.76
C ASN A 42 -0.09 -2.98 -22.24
N ASN A 43 0.12 -2.61 -23.51
CA ASN A 43 1.45 -2.35 -24.05
C ASN A 43 2.13 -1.12 -23.42
N LEU A 44 1.34 -0.15 -22.97
CA LEU A 44 1.82 1.01 -22.22
C LEU A 44 2.10 0.69 -20.73
N GLY A 45 1.78 -0.53 -20.28
CA GLY A 45 1.93 -0.92 -18.89
C GLY A 45 0.79 -0.46 -17.98
N ILE A 46 -0.29 0.10 -18.55
CA ILE A 46 -1.45 0.56 -17.77
C ILE A 46 -2.21 -0.67 -17.25
N PRO A 47 -2.33 -0.83 -15.92
CA PRO A 47 -2.93 -2.01 -15.34
C PRO A 47 -4.45 -2.03 -15.61
N LEU A 48 -4.93 -3.19 -16.06
CA LEU A 48 -6.36 -3.42 -16.36
C LEU A 48 -7.06 -4.28 -15.30
N ASP A 49 -6.41 -4.52 -14.17
CA ASP A 49 -6.88 -5.42 -13.13
C ASP A 49 -7.98 -4.80 -12.25
N HIS A 50 -8.08 -3.48 -12.17
CA HIS A 50 -9.11 -2.73 -11.42
C HIS A 50 -9.72 -1.63 -12.29
N VAL A 51 -10.37 -2.03 -13.37
CA VAL A 51 -11.03 -1.12 -14.31
C VAL A 51 -12.54 -1.12 -14.13
N ARG A 52 -13.15 0.06 -14.24
CA ARG A 52 -14.60 0.18 -14.19
C ARG A 52 -15.14 0.24 -15.62
N LYS A 53 -15.86 -0.82 -16.02
CA LYS A 53 -16.62 -0.81 -17.27
C LYS A 53 -17.98 -0.15 -17.06
N ASN A 54 -18.26 0.88 -17.86
CA ASN A 54 -19.51 1.61 -17.83
C ASN A 54 -20.57 0.98 -18.76
N LYS A 55 -21.83 1.42 -18.61
CA LYS A 55 -22.96 0.91 -19.42
C LYS A 55 -22.86 1.26 -20.90
N ASP A 56 -22.17 2.34 -21.23
CA ASP A 56 -21.87 2.81 -22.58
C ASP A 56 -20.61 2.14 -23.16
N GLU A 57 -20.12 1.07 -22.53
CA GLU A 57 -18.90 0.35 -22.89
C GLU A 57 -17.59 1.15 -22.74
N SER A 58 -17.65 2.37 -22.20
CA SER A 58 -16.44 3.11 -21.81
C SER A 58 -15.76 2.48 -20.60
N LEU A 59 -14.47 2.77 -20.45
CA LEU A 59 -13.62 2.25 -19.38
C LEU A 59 -13.05 3.40 -18.57
N ASP A 60 -13.29 3.41 -17.26
CA ASP A 60 -12.55 4.29 -16.35
C ASP A 60 -11.28 3.57 -15.88
N VAL A 61 -10.13 4.21 -16.09
CA VAL A 61 -8.80 3.70 -15.77
C VAL A 61 -7.98 4.75 -15.04
N VAL A 62 -7.11 4.30 -14.14
CA VAL A 62 -6.15 5.16 -13.46
C VAL A 62 -4.85 5.17 -14.24
N VAL A 63 -4.37 6.35 -14.58
CA VAL A 63 -3.13 6.56 -15.33
C VAL A 63 -2.31 7.69 -14.72
N THR A 64 -1.01 7.65 -14.93
CA THR A 64 -0.12 8.79 -14.71
C THR A 64 -0.30 9.83 -15.81
N MET A 65 0.25 11.02 -15.59
CA MET A 65 0.33 12.07 -16.62
C MET A 65 1.12 11.63 -17.86
N GLU A 66 2.16 10.81 -17.69
CA GLU A 66 2.98 10.30 -18.79
C GLU A 66 2.22 9.30 -19.66
N GLU A 67 1.54 8.33 -19.03
CA GLU A 67 0.67 7.37 -19.71
C GLU A 67 -0.47 8.07 -20.45
N ALA A 68 -1.10 9.08 -19.84
CA ALA A 68 -2.14 9.87 -20.49
C ALA A 68 -1.62 10.61 -21.73
N ARG A 69 -0.41 11.17 -21.68
CA ARG A 69 0.22 11.76 -22.86
C ARG A 69 0.47 10.70 -23.95
N ALA A 70 1.00 9.54 -23.57
CA ALA A 70 1.25 8.45 -24.51
C ALA A 70 -0.03 7.97 -25.20
N LEU A 71 -1.16 7.92 -24.49
CA LEU A 71 -2.47 7.59 -25.06
C LEU A 71 -2.90 8.59 -26.15
N LEU A 72 -2.72 9.89 -25.92
CA LEU A 72 -3.01 10.91 -26.93
C LEU A 72 -2.10 10.79 -28.16
N GLU A 73 -0.82 10.49 -27.95
CA GLU A 73 0.17 10.31 -29.03
C GLU A 73 -0.17 9.14 -29.96
N ILE A 74 -0.75 8.06 -29.41
CA ILE A 74 -1.22 6.90 -30.20
C ILE A 74 -2.68 7.03 -30.66
N GLY A 75 -3.30 8.20 -30.46
CA GLY A 75 -4.63 8.51 -30.97
C GLY A 75 -5.79 7.90 -30.19
N ILE A 76 -5.60 7.56 -28.91
CA ILE A 76 -6.67 7.09 -28.02
C ILE A 76 -7.21 8.31 -27.24
N PRO A 77 -8.40 8.83 -27.61
CA PRO A 77 -9.00 9.95 -26.89
C PRO A 77 -9.60 9.49 -25.55
N PHE A 78 -9.56 10.38 -24.56
CA PHE A 78 -10.17 10.17 -23.25
C PHE A 78 -10.62 11.49 -22.63
N ASP A 79 -11.51 11.39 -21.64
CA ASP A 79 -11.87 12.49 -20.75
C ASP A 79 -11.19 12.31 -19.39
N VAL A 80 -10.69 13.39 -18.80
CA VAL A 80 -10.23 13.37 -17.40
C VAL A 80 -11.44 13.44 -16.48
N ARG A 81 -11.61 12.44 -15.61
CA ARG A 81 -12.69 12.36 -14.62
C ARG A 81 -12.27 12.93 -13.28
N GLN A 82 -11.05 12.61 -12.85
CA GLN A 82 -10.41 13.15 -11.66
C GLN A 82 -8.93 13.36 -11.95
N HIS A 83 -8.47 14.62 -11.93
CA HIS A 83 -7.11 14.97 -12.34
C HIS A 83 -6.04 14.58 -11.32
N ASP A 84 -6.34 14.71 -10.03
CA ASP A 84 -5.41 14.33 -8.96
C ASP A 84 -6.15 13.43 -7.97
N LEU A 85 -5.84 12.14 -8.00
CA LEU A 85 -6.43 11.15 -7.10
C LEU A 85 -5.88 11.28 -5.68
N THR A 86 -4.62 11.67 -5.51
CA THR A 86 -4.02 11.86 -4.19
C THR A 86 -4.71 13.01 -3.47
N GLU A 87 -4.80 14.17 -4.12
CA GLU A 87 -5.55 15.32 -3.59
C GLU A 87 -7.02 14.94 -3.34
N TYR A 88 -7.65 14.22 -4.29
CA TYR A 88 -9.04 13.78 -4.17
C TYR A 88 -9.30 12.97 -2.89
N PHE A 89 -8.45 11.99 -2.59
CA PHE A 89 -8.60 11.14 -1.41
C PHE A 89 -8.22 11.86 -0.12
N VAL A 90 -7.13 12.62 -0.12
CA VAL A 90 -6.68 13.38 1.07
C VAL A 90 -7.75 14.37 1.50
N THR A 91 -8.30 15.16 0.58
CA THR A 91 -9.30 16.20 0.88
C THR A 91 -10.65 15.64 1.36
N ARG A 92 -10.94 14.37 1.05
CA ARG A 92 -12.16 13.67 1.47
C ARG A 92 -11.94 12.76 2.67
N SER A 93 -10.70 12.63 3.15
CA SER A 93 -10.41 11.84 4.33
C SER A 93 -11.02 12.52 5.55
N MET A 94 -12.01 11.85 6.14
CA MET A 94 -12.61 12.25 7.40
C MET A 94 -12.20 11.23 8.46
N PRO A 95 -11.56 11.64 9.56
CA PRO A 95 -11.20 10.71 10.62
C PRO A 95 -12.46 10.11 11.23
N GLY A 96 -12.44 8.80 11.47
CA GLY A 96 -13.48 8.14 12.25
C GLY A 96 -13.50 8.70 13.67
N ILE A 97 -14.64 9.25 14.10
CA ILE A 97 -14.77 9.97 15.38
C ILE A 97 -14.80 8.98 16.57
N GLU A 98 -15.18 7.72 16.34
CA GLU A 98 -15.31 6.70 17.38
C GLU A 98 -14.84 5.35 16.84
N ARG A 99 -13.72 4.83 17.37
CA ARG A 99 -13.17 3.50 17.04
C ARG A 99 -12.50 2.91 18.29
N ASP A 100 -12.62 1.60 18.44
CA ASP A 100 -11.93 0.84 19.50
C ASP A 100 -10.41 0.74 19.28
N PHE A 101 -9.94 1.04 18.07
CA PHE A 101 -8.53 1.02 17.67
C PHE A 101 -8.07 2.39 17.18
N PRO A 102 -6.79 2.76 17.41
CA PRO A 102 -6.25 4.02 16.94
C PRO A 102 -6.26 4.11 15.41
N LEU A 103 -6.37 5.33 14.88
CA LEU A 103 -6.18 5.56 13.45
C LEU A 103 -4.71 5.45 13.08
N GLY A 104 -4.41 4.80 11.96
CA GLY A 104 -3.05 4.79 11.42
C GLY A 104 -2.72 6.05 10.62
N SER A 105 -1.43 6.26 10.33
CA SER A 105 -0.97 7.48 9.64
C SER A 105 -1.26 7.50 8.14
N MET A 106 -1.65 6.37 7.54
CA MET A 106 -1.95 6.24 6.11
C MET A 106 -3.44 6.48 5.83
N LEU A 107 -3.87 7.75 5.93
CA LEU A 107 -5.27 8.18 5.78
C LEU A 107 -6.25 7.42 6.70
N GLY A 108 -5.81 7.13 7.93
CA GLY A 108 -6.57 6.37 8.91
C GLY A 108 -6.32 4.85 8.90
N ASN A 109 -5.65 4.33 7.86
CA ASN A 109 -5.14 2.96 7.82
C ASN A 109 -3.70 2.92 8.36
N TYR A 110 -3.23 1.73 8.74
CA TYR A 110 -1.84 1.59 9.18
C TYR A 110 -0.88 1.44 8.01
N THR A 111 0.30 2.01 8.14
CA THR A 111 1.48 1.57 7.38
C THR A 111 1.85 0.14 7.80
N LEU A 112 2.68 -0.55 7.01
CA LEU A 112 3.14 -1.91 7.35
C LEU A 112 3.79 -1.98 8.75
N LEU A 113 4.61 -0.98 9.10
CA LEU A 113 5.27 -0.95 10.41
C LEU A 113 4.29 -0.71 11.56
N GLU A 114 3.32 0.17 11.35
CA GLU A 114 2.25 0.39 12.33
C GLU A 114 1.40 -0.88 12.51
N ALA A 115 1.04 -1.58 11.44
CA ALA A 115 0.27 -2.83 11.50
C ALA A 115 1.04 -3.91 12.29
N ILE A 116 2.34 -4.05 12.04
CA ILE A 116 3.19 -4.98 12.81
C ILE A 116 3.26 -4.57 14.29
N ALA A 117 3.37 -3.28 14.58
CA ALA A 117 3.37 -2.78 15.97
C ALA A 117 2.02 -2.99 16.67
N GLN A 118 0.90 -3.00 15.92
CA GLN A 118 -0.41 -3.35 16.48
C GLN A 118 -0.46 -4.81 16.93
N MET A 119 0.25 -5.74 16.28
CA MET A 119 0.34 -7.14 16.74
C MET A 119 0.95 -7.21 18.14
N ASP A 120 2.03 -6.45 18.39
CA ASP A 120 2.64 -6.35 19.72
C ASP A 120 1.73 -5.67 20.74
N THR A 121 0.97 -4.66 20.29
CA THR A 121 -0.02 -3.97 21.13
C THR A 121 -1.13 -4.93 21.56
N LEU A 122 -1.65 -5.76 20.65
CA LEU A 122 -2.65 -6.79 20.94
C LEU A 122 -2.12 -7.81 21.95
N ARG A 123 -0.89 -8.32 21.76
CA ARG A 123 -0.23 -9.22 22.71
C ARG A 123 -0.13 -8.61 24.11
N ASN A 124 0.26 -7.34 24.21
CA ASN A 124 0.40 -6.66 25.49
C ASN A 124 -0.95 -6.43 26.19
N MET A 125 -2.03 -6.18 25.44
CA MET A 125 -3.37 -5.98 26.01
C MET A 125 -4.05 -7.30 26.39
N TYR A 126 -3.79 -8.36 25.63
CA TYR A 126 -4.46 -9.66 25.78
C TYR A 126 -3.46 -10.82 25.82
N PRO A 127 -2.53 -10.85 26.79
CA PRO A 127 -1.48 -11.87 26.85
C PRO A 127 -2.01 -13.28 27.15
N ASP A 128 -3.22 -13.41 27.68
CA ASP A 128 -3.82 -14.73 27.91
C ASP A 128 -4.48 -15.29 26.64
N PHE A 129 -4.66 -14.47 25.59
CA PHE A 129 -5.35 -14.87 24.36
C PHE A 129 -4.53 -14.79 23.08
N ILE A 130 -3.54 -13.89 23.03
CA ILE A 130 -2.79 -13.59 21.80
C ILE A 130 -1.36 -14.08 21.99
N SER A 131 -0.80 -14.85 21.06
CA SER A 131 0.60 -15.29 21.14
C SER A 131 1.58 -14.15 20.87
N GLU A 132 2.86 -14.35 21.17
CA GLU A 132 3.88 -13.55 20.51
C GLU A 132 3.77 -13.76 18.99
N LYS A 133 4.03 -12.71 18.21
CA LYS A 133 4.05 -12.85 16.75
C LYS A 133 5.20 -13.75 16.33
N ASP A 134 4.95 -14.64 15.38
CA ASP A 134 5.93 -15.54 14.81
C ASP A 134 6.08 -15.31 13.30
N SER A 135 7.26 -15.65 12.79
CA SER A 135 7.60 -15.54 11.38
C SER A 135 7.15 -16.79 10.63
N ILE A 136 6.17 -16.65 9.74
CA ILE A 136 5.71 -17.73 8.85
C ILE A 136 6.42 -17.74 7.50
N GLY A 137 7.38 -16.84 7.28
CA GLY A 137 8.17 -16.81 6.07
C GLY A 137 8.78 -15.46 5.76
N THR A 138 9.22 -15.32 4.52
CA THR A 138 9.87 -14.11 4.02
C THR A 138 9.31 -13.78 2.64
N SER A 139 8.93 -12.52 2.45
CA SER A 139 8.50 -11.99 1.15
C SER A 139 9.64 -11.96 0.14
N ILE A 140 9.29 -11.77 -1.14
CA ILE A 140 10.28 -11.67 -2.22
C ILE A 140 11.28 -10.50 -2.04
N GLU A 141 10.86 -9.44 -1.34
CA GLU A 141 11.71 -8.28 -1.02
C GLU A 141 12.45 -8.44 0.33
N GLY A 142 12.45 -9.65 0.91
CA GLY A 142 13.20 -9.94 2.14
C GLY A 142 12.53 -9.49 3.44
N ARG A 143 11.28 -9.01 3.40
CA ARG A 143 10.53 -8.66 4.62
C ARG A 143 9.92 -9.90 5.27
N THR A 144 9.99 -10.00 6.59
CA THR A 144 9.34 -11.05 7.37
C THR A 144 7.82 -11.01 7.19
N ILE A 145 7.20 -12.18 7.05
CA ILE A 145 5.75 -12.35 7.07
C ILE A 145 5.37 -12.79 8.48
N TRP A 146 4.61 -11.94 9.17
CA TRP A 146 4.24 -12.15 10.56
C TRP A 146 2.85 -12.78 10.68
N ALA A 147 2.67 -13.64 11.67
CA ALA A 147 1.39 -14.13 12.14
C ALA A 147 1.36 -14.11 13.68
N PHE A 148 0.17 -14.10 14.29
CA PHE A 148 -0.01 -14.41 15.70
C PHE A 148 -1.20 -15.35 15.85
N LYS A 149 -1.22 -16.11 16.94
CA LYS A 149 -2.32 -17.03 17.28
C LYS A 149 -3.29 -16.35 18.25
N VAL A 150 -4.57 -16.66 18.11
CA VAL A 150 -5.62 -16.38 19.10
C VAL A 150 -6.09 -17.71 19.67
N SER A 151 -5.89 -17.97 20.96
CA SER A 151 -6.24 -19.22 21.66
C SER A 151 -6.31 -18.94 23.17
N ASP A 152 -6.99 -19.77 23.96
CA ASP A 152 -7.02 -19.68 25.43
C ASP A 152 -5.71 -20.17 26.10
N TYR A 153 -4.84 -20.87 25.35
CA TYR A 153 -3.46 -21.19 25.73
C TYR A 153 -2.47 -20.82 24.61
N PRO A 154 -2.24 -19.51 24.36
CA PRO A 154 -1.54 -19.03 23.17
C PRO A 154 -0.05 -19.42 23.10
N SER A 155 0.56 -19.84 24.22
CA SER A 155 1.97 -20.24 24.30
C SER A 155 2.23 -21.72 24.07
N VAL A 156 1.20 -22.55 23.92
CA VAL A 156 1.30 -24.00 23.74
C VAL A 156 0.67 -24.36 22.40
N ASP A 157 1.31 -25.27 21.65
CA ASP A 157 0.68 -25.89 20.49
C ASP A 157 -0.22 -27.03 20.97
N GLU A 158 -1.51 -26.93 20.67
CA GLU A 158 -2.57 -27.80 21.22
C GLU A 158 -3.11 -28.70 20.11
N ASP A 159 -3.54 -29.91 20.46
CA ASP A 159 -4.17 -30.83 19.50
C ASP A 159 -5.64 -30.46 19.28
N GLU A 160 -5.86 -29.27 18.71
CA GLU A 160 -7.18 -28.69 18.43
C GLU A 160 -7.33 -28.28 16.96
N PRO A 161 -8.57 -28.21 16.44
CA PRO A 161 -8.81 -27.69 15.09
C PRO A 161 -8.49 -26.19 14.98
N GLU A 162 -7.78 -25.82 13.92
CA GLU A 162 -7.37 -24.43 13.67
C GLU A 162 -8.07 -23.82 12.44
N VAL A 163 -8.20 -22.49 12.44
CA VAL A 163 -8.69 -21.72 11.29
C VAL A 163 -7.72 -20.58 10.99
N LEU A 164 -7.26 -20.50 9.74
CA LEU A 164 -6.39 -19.44 9.27
C LEU A 164 -7.21 -18.26 8.73
N TYR A 165 -6.97 -17.08 9.28
CA TYR A 165 -7.43 -15.81 8.72
C TYR A 165 -6.27 -15.06 8.08
N THR A 166 -6.46 -14.59 6.86
CA THR A 166 -5.50 -13.74 6.15
C THR A 166 -6.19 -12.49 5.64
N GLY A 167 -5.43 -11.41 5.54
CA GLY A 167 -5.86 -10.14 4.98
C GLY A 167 -4.75 -9.55 4.11
N LEU A 168 -5.08 -8.49 3.37
CA LEU A 168 -4.11 -7.72 2.56
C LEU A 168 -3.32 -8.53 1.52
N THR A 169 -3.88 -9.64 1.01
CA THR A 169 -3.30 -10.34 -0.15
C THR A 169 -3.17 -9.40 -1.36
N HIS A 170 -4.11 -8.47 -1.52
CA HIS A 170 -3.98 -7.33 -2.41
C HIS A 170 -3.64 -6.06 -1.61
N ALA A 171 -2.48 -5.46 -1.89
CA ALA A 171 -1.97 -4.30 -1.16
C ALA A 171 -2.86 -3.04 -1.21
N ARG A 172 -3.71 -2.93 -2.25
CA ARG A 172 -4.63 -1.81 -2.47
C ARG A 172 -5.98 -1.94 -1.76
N GLU A 173 -6.18 -2.98 -0.95
CA GLU A 173 -7.40 -3.23 -0.19
C GLU A 173 -7.16 -3.03 1.33
N PRO A 174 -6.74 -1.82 1.77
CA PRO A 174 -6.34 -1.60 3.16
C PRO A 174 -7.47 -1.79 4.19
N VAL A 175 -8.73 -1.89 3.73
CA VAL A 175 -9.88 -2.22 4.58
C VAL A 175 -9.87 -3.67 5.08
N GLY A 176 -9.10 -4.55 4.43
CA GLY A 176 -8.91 -5.94 4.85
C GLY A 176 -7.85 -6.13 5.94
N MET A 177 -7.35 -5.02 6.50
CA MET A 177 -6.45 -4.96 7.66
C MET A 177 -7.25 -4.95 8.95
#